data_AF-A0A7S0NSQ4-F1
#
_entry.id   AF-A0A7S0NSQ4-F1
#
_cell.length_a   1.000
_cell.length_b   1.000
_cell.length_c   1.000
_cell.angle_alpha   90.00
_cell.angle_beta   90.00
_cell.angle_gamma   90.00
#
_symmetry.space_group_name_H-M   'P 1'
#
loop_
_entity.id
_entity.type
_entity.pdbx_description
1 polymer ?
#
loop_
_entity_poly.entity_id
_entity_poly.type
_entity_poly.pdbx_seq_one_letter_code
_entity_poly.pdbx_strand_id
1 'polypeptide(L)'
;RRFGVQPSRGHARCPRHDICVLNLSEAGLTDDRLAHALTLAPPQSLVLLEDIDAAFIERDPRDRRSAFVTFSGLLNALDGVAAGEERLVFMTTNHLDRLDPA
;
A
#
# COMPACT_ATOMS: atom_id res chain seq x y z
N ARG A 1 -3.61 8.82 -16.89
CA ARG A 1 -4.51 9.65 -17.74
C ARG A 1 -5.20 10.65 -16.81
N ARG A 2 -5.01 11.97 -17.01
CA ARG A 2 -5.65 13.01 -16.19
C ARG A 2 -7.15 12.99 -16.48
N PHE A 3 -7.99 12.66 -15.50
CA PHE A 3 -9.43 12.87 -15.60
C PHE A 3 -9.75 14.30 -15.15
N GLY A 4 -10.26 15.11 -16.08
CA GLY A 4 -10.74 16.46 -15.82
C GLY A 4 -12.09 16.42 -15.11
N VAL A 5 -12.17 17.09 -13.97
CA VAL A 5 -13.44 17.37 -13.28
C VAL A 5 -13.67 18.88 -13.34
N GLN A 6 -14.72 19.29 -14.06
CA GLN A 6 -15.20 20.68 -14.07
C GLN A 6 -15.89 21.02 -12.73
N PRO A 7 -15.71 22.23 -12.15
CA PRO A 7 -16.30 22.56 -10.87
C PRO A 7 -17.70 23.14 -11.03
N SER A 8 -18.71 22.40 -10.56
CA SER A 8 -20.07 22.91 -10.31
C SER A 8 -20.05 23.78 -9.05
N ARG A 9 -20.61 24.99 -9.15
CA ARG A 9 -20.61 26.01 -8.09
C ARG A 9 -21.37 25.54 -6.84
N GLY A 10 -20.70 25.68 -5.69
CA GLY A 10 -21.28 25.55 -4.35
C GLY A 10 -21.08 24.17 -3.72
N HIS A 11 -20.62 24.18 -2.46
CA HIS A 11 -20.47 23.05 -1.52
C HIS A 11 -19.06 22.43 -1.39
N ALA A 12 -18.63 22.38 -0.12
CA ALA A 12 -17.47 21.70 0.47
C ALA A 12 -16.24 21.50 -0.43
N ARG A 13 -15.16 22.23 -0.11
CA ARG A 13 -13.82 21.97 -0.63
C ARG A 13 -13.35 20.60 -0.09
N CYS A 14 -13.78 19.50 -0.71
CA CYS A 14 -13.23 18.18 -0.44
C CYS A 14 -11.73 18.27 -0.73
N PRO A 15 -10.83 18.05 0.24
CA PRO A 15 -9.41 18.10 -0.03
C PRO A 15 -9.15 17.10 -1.16
N ARG A 16 -8.42 17.54 -2.19
CA ARG A 16 -7.97 16.64 -3.25
C ARG A 16 -6.91 15.75 -2.62
N HIS A 17 -7.34 14.68 -1.96
CA HIS A 17 -6.44 13.65 -1.48
C HIS A 17 -5.95 12.90 -2.71
N ASP A 18 -4.64 12.89 -2.91
CA ASP A 18 -4.03 12.05 -3.93
C ASP A 18 -4.22 10.59 -3.51
N ILE A 19 -4.69 9.75 -4.43
CA ILE A 19 -4.88 8.31 -4.18
C ILE A 19 -3.63 7.60 -4.69
N CYS A 20 -2.94 6.89 -3.81
CA CYS A 20 -1.78 6.07 -4.13
C CYS A 20 -2.18 4.60 -4.03
N VAL A 21 -2.14 3.86 -5.14
CA VAL A 21 -2.49 2.43 -5.17
C VAL A 21 -1.20 1.62 -5.27
N LEU A 22 -1.04 0.65 -4.39
CA LEU A 22 0.10 -0.26 -4.33
C LEU A 22 -0.43 -1.70 -4.26
N ASN A 23 0.02 -2.56 -5.16
CA ASN A 23 -0.37 -3.96 -5.17
C ASN A 23 0.78 -4.84 -4.65
N LEU A 24 0.55 -5.59 -3.58
CA LEU A 24 1.59 -6.41 -2.94
C LEU A 24 1.92 -7.68 -3.72
N SER A 25 1.06 -8.08 -4.66
CA SER A 25 1.28 -9.23 -5.54
C SER A 25 2.20 -8.92 -6.73
N GLU A 26 2.59 -7.65 -6.93
CA GLU A 26 3.45 -7.23 -8.04
C GLU A 26 4.83 -7.91 -7.97
N ALA A 27 5.23 -8.52 -9.09
CA ALA A 27 6.50 -9.22 -9.20
C ALA A 27 7.69 -8.25 -9.05
N GLY A 28 8.56 -8.52 -8.07
CA GLY A 28 9.74 -7.69 -7.81
C GLY A 28 9.47 -6.48 -6.91
N LEU A 29 8.30 -6.41 -6.27
CA LEU A 29 8.06 -5.53 -5.14
C LEU A 29 8.70 -6.14 -3.88
N THR A 30 9.68 -5.45 -3.31
CA THR A 30 10.41 -5.86 -2.10
C THR A 30 10.06 -4.97 -0.93
N ASP A 31 10.40 -5.40 0.29
CA ASP A 31 10.22 -4.60 1.51
C ASP A 31 10.79 -3.18 1.39
N ASP A 32 12.03 -3.05 0.88
CA ASP A 32 12.68 -1.75 0.66
C ASP A 32 11.93 -0.87 -0.37
N ARG A 33 11.42 -1.49 -1.44
CA ARG A 33 10.67 -0.76 -2.48
C ARG A 33 9.31 -0.31 -1.97
N LEU A 34 8.64 -1.12 -1.17
CA LEU A 34 7.39 -0.76 -0.50
C LEU A 34 7.61 0.42 0.46
N ALA A 35 8.61 0.33 1.34
CA ALA A 35 8.94 1.42 2.27
C ALA A 35 9.31 2.72 1.51
N HIS A 36 10.06 2.59 0.41
CA HIS A 36 10.38 3.73 -0.44
C HIS A 36 9.13 4.33 -1.11
N ALA A 37 8.23 3.50 -1.63
CA ALA A 37 6.98 3.94 -2.25
C ALA A 37 6.07 4.68 -1.26
N LEU A 38 5.97 4.19 -0.02
CA LEU A 38 5.25 4.88 1.05
C LEU A 38 5.91 6.21 1.42
N THR A 39 7.24 6.29 1.39
CA THR A 39 7.96 7.56 1.65
C THR A 39 7.69 8.60 0.54
N LEU A 40 7.54 8.16 -0.71
CA LEU A 40 7.21 9.02 -1.84
C LEU A 40 5.74 9.44 -1.88
N ALA A 41 4.86 8.78 -1.12
CA ALA A 41 3.45 9.14 -1.07
C ALA A 41 3.29 10.56 -0.49
N PRO A 42 2.53 11.46 -1.17
CA PRO A 42 2.31 12.81 -0.69
C PRO A 42 1.67 12.84 0.71
N PRO A 43 1.92 13.89 1.52
CA PRO A 43 1.14 14.11 2.74
C PRO A 43 -0.35 14.32 2.38
N GLN A 44 -1.26 13.97 3.28
CA GLN A 44 -2.71 14.07 3.05
C GLN A 44 -3.18 13.23 1.85
N SER A 45 -2.58 12.06 1.67
CA SER A 45 -2.95 11.09 0.64
C SER A 45 -3.68 9.87 1.23
N LEU A 46 -4.45 9.22 0.36
CA LEU A 46 -5.07 7.94 0.65
C LEU A 46 -4.25 6.85 -0.03
N VAL A 47 -3.65 5.97 0.77
CA VAL A 47 -2.88 4.82 0.27
C VAL A 47 -3.79 3.60 0.26
N LEU A 48 -3.93 2.94 -0.88
CA LEU A 48 -4.67 1.70 -1.04
C LEU A 48 -3.66 0.57 -1.31
N LEU A 49 -3.60 -0.38 -0.38
CA LEU A 49 -2.86 -1.62 -0.52
C LEU A 49 -3.79 -2.72 -1.02
N GLU A 50 -3.48 -3.29 -2.17
CA GLU A 50 -4.23 -4.40 -2.77
C GLU A 50 -3.51 -5.73 -2.58
N ASP A 51 -4.31 -6.79 -2.49
CA ASP A 51 -3.87 -8.18 -2.41
C ASP A 51 -2.85 -8.42 -1.27
N ILE A 52 -3.15 -7.92 -0.07
CA ILE A 52 -2.24 -8.06 1.08
C ILE A 52 -2.02 -9.51 1.50
N ASP A 53 -2.95 -10.41 1.15
CA ASP A 53 -2.82 -11.86 1.30
C ASP A 53 -1.65 -12.45 0.52
N ALA A 54 -1.15 -11.76 -0.52
CA ALA A 54 0.06 -12.18 -1.24
C ALA A 54 1.32 -12.19 -0.37
N ALA A 55 1.36 -11.35 0.69
CA ALA A 55 2.46 -11.28 1.65
C ALA A 55 2.45 -12.44 2.69
N PHE A 56 1.33 -13.16 2.79
CA PHE A 56 1.14 -14.28 3.72
C PHE A 56 1.28 -15.65 3.05
N ILE A 57 1.47 -15.71 1.74
CA ILE A 57 1.72 -16.96 1.05
C ILE A 57 3.11 -17.45 1.50
N GLU A 58 3.15 -18.53 2.27
CA GLU A 58 4.38 -19.27 2.58
C GLU A 58 4.97 -19.82 1.26
N ARG A 59 5.87 -19.04 0.64
CA ARG A 59 6.60 -19.47 -0.55
C ARG A 59 7.83 -20.25 -0.12
N ASP A 60 8.12 -21.36 -0.80
CA ASP A 60 9.23 -22.26 -0.44
C ASP A 60 10.52 -21.44 -0.24
N PRO A 61 11.19 -21.51 0.92
CA PRO A 61 12.42 -20.75 1.19
C PRO A 61 13.57 -21.09 0.23
N ARG A 62 13.46 -22.16 -0.57
CA ARG A 62 14.38 -22.48 -1.66
C ARG A 62 14.21 -21.55 -2.87
N ASP A 63 13.07 -20.88 -3.00
CA ASP A 63 12.78 -19.92 -4.08
C ASP A 63 13.32 -18.52 -3.73
N ARG A 64 14.60 -18.46 -3.36
CA ARG A 64 15.37 -17.24 -3.03
C ARG A 64 15.41 -16.18 -4.13
N ARG A 65 14.86 -16.47 -5.31
CA ARG A 65 14.85 -15.57 -6.48
C ARG A 65 13.72 -14.56 -6.45
N SER A 66 12.77 -14.74 -5.55
CA SER A 66 11.53 -14.02 -5.62
C SER A 66 11.49 -13.01 -4.48
N ALA A 67 12.10 -11.86 -4.73
CA ALA A 67 12.11 -10.74 -3.81
C ALA A 67 10.69 -10.16 -3.74
N PHE A 68 9.95 -10.61 -2.72
CA PHE A 68 8.57 -10.22 -2.44
C PHE A 68 8.50 -9.45 -1.13
N VAL A 69 7.36 -8.78 -0.93
CA VAL A 69 7.03 -8.16 0.35
C VAL A 69 6.74 -9.26 1.38
N THR A 70 7.41 -9.17 2.52
CA THR A 70 7.14 -10.00 3.70
C THR A 70 6.12 -9.33 4.60
N PHE A 71 5.41 -10.10 5.43
CA PHE A 71 4.49 -9.50 6.41
C PHE A 71 5.21 -8.55 7.37
N SER A 72 6.38 -8.94 7.88
CA SER A 72 7.22 -8.05 8.69
C SER A 72 7.65 -6.80 7.93
N GLY A 73 7.98 -6.93 6.65
CA GLY A 73 8.34 -5.81 5.79
C GLY A 73 7.18 -4.82 5.60
N LEU A 74 5.97 -5.33 5.39
CA LEU A 74 4.75 -4.51 5.34
C LEU A 74 4.50 -3.78 6.65
N LEU A 75 4.55 -4.49 7.79
CA LEU A 75 4.35 -3.88 9.11
C LEU A 75 5.41 -2.80 9.40
N ASN A 76 6.69 -3.09 9.12
CA ASN A 76 7.77 -2.11 9.28
C ASN A 76 7.60 -0.90 8.37
N ALA A 77 7.04 -1.07 7.17
CA ALA A 77 6.79 0.03 6.25
C ALA A 77 5.60 0.90 6.70
N LEU A 78 4.61 0.32 7.39
CA LEU A 78 3.44 1.01 7.93
C LEU A 78 3.65 1.64 9.32
N ASP A 79 4.47 1.03 10.18
CA ASP A 79 4.73 1.48 11.55
C ASP A 79 6.04 2.27 11.68
N GLY A 80 6.96 2.07 10.73
CA GLY A 80 8.25 2.74 10.71
C GLY A 80 8.23 4.16 10.13
N VAL A 81 9.42 4.76 10.05
CA VAL A 81 9.70 6.13 9.56
C VAL A 81 9.14 6.40 8.13
N ALA A 82 8.82 5.35 7.37
CA ALA A 82 8.21 5.46 6.04
C ALA A 82 6.73 5.87 6.06
N ALA A 83 6.03 5.64 7.18
CA ALA A 83 4.65 6.09 7.40
C ALA A 83 4.65 7.55 7.86
N GLY A 84 4.95 8.46 6.93
CA GLY A 84 4.81 9.88 7.16
C GLY A 84 3.40 10.26 7.61
N GLU A 85 3.33 11.36 8.36
CA GLU A 85 2.12 11.84 8.99
C GLU A 85 1.01 12.16 7.97
N GLU A 86 -0.24 12.15 8.45
CA GLU A 86 -1.43 12.55 7.69
C GLU A 86 -1.79 11.64 6.48
N ARG A 87 -1.54 10.34 6.55
CA ARG A 87 -1.93 9.39 5.50
C ARG A 87 -2.96 8.39 5.99
N LEU A 88 -3.97 8.13 5.17
CA LEU A 88 -4.97 7.10 5.42
C LEU A 88 -4.64 5.87 4.60
N VAL A 89 -4.35 4.76 5.26
CA VAL A 89 -4.07 3.48 4.60
C VAL A 89 -5.32 2.60 4.61
N PHE A 90 -5.73 2.14 3.44
CA PHE A 90 -6.74 1.13 3.24
C PHE A 90 -6.06 -0.13 2.72
N MET A 91 -6.51 -1.29 3.18
CA MET A 91 -6.03 -2.57 2.69
C MET A 91 -7.21 -3.37 2.16
N THR A 92 -6.99 -4.09 1.06
CA THR A 92 -7.95 -5.03 0.50
C THR A 92 -7.30 -6.40 0.42
N THR A 93 -8.07 -7.42 0.78
CA THR A 93 -7.67 -8.83 0.71
C THR A 93 -8.84 -9.61 0.14
N ASN A 94 -8.53 -10.63 -0.67
CA ASN A 94 -9.52 -11.59 -1.11
C ASN A 94 -9.63 -12.77 -0.13
N HIS A 95 -8.62 -12.96 0.72
CA HIS A 95 -8.49 -14.09 1.64
C HIS A 95 -8.22 -13.61 3.07
N LEU A 96 -9.27 -13.22 3.79
CA LEU A 96 -9.19 -12.78 5.19
C LEU A 96 -8.62 -13.88 6.10
N ASP A 97 -8.89 -15.15 5.78
CA ASP A 97 -8.43 -16.35 6.50
C ASP A 97 -6.92 -16.57 6.44
N ARG A 98 -6.23 -15.94 5.47
CA ARG A 98 -4.77 -16.01 5.33
C ARG A 98 -4.04 -14.91 6.10
N LEU A 99 -4.77 -13.93 6.64
CA LEU A 99 -4.17 -12.91 7.47
C LEU A 99 -3.86 -13.50 8.84
N ASP A 100 -2.62 -13.34 9.28
CA ASP A 100 -2.21 -13.70 10.63
C ASP A 100 -3.02 -12.83 11.63
N PRO A 101 -3.66 -13.44 12.65
CA PRO A 101 -4.41 -12.69 13.67
C PRO A 101 -3.55 -11.74 14.52
N ALA A 102 -2.22 -11.89 14.48
CA ALA A 102 -1.21 -11.19 15.28
C ALA A 102 -1.22 -11.49 16.78
#